data_AF-A0A958S1V2-F1
#
_entry.id   AF-A0A958S1V2-F1
#
_cell.length_a   1.000
_cell.length_b   1.000
_cell.length_c   1.000
_cell.angle_alpha   90.00
_cell.angle_beta   90.00
_cell.angle_gamma   90.00
#
_symmetry.space_group_name_H-M   'P 1'
#
loop_
_entity.id
_entity.type
_entity.pdbx_description
1 polymer ?
#
loop_
_entity_poly.entity_id
_entity_poly.type
_entity_poly.pdbx_seq_one_letter_code
_entity_poly.pdbx_strand_id
1 'polypeptide(L)'
;MKLYYRGTRVKMTTSYDGRELEQEYMLCVHYETGYIFQIICISGYYAGNLAGYIKDENIEGHNAVSEAHLIKELKRNISFKEDSLQIIE
;
A
#
# COMPACT_ATOMS: atom_id res chain seq x y z
N MET A 1 -18.07 6.17 3.72
CA MET A 1 -16.67 5.80 4.00
C MET A 1 -16.27 4.70 3.02
N LYS A 2 -15.28 4.95 2.15
CA LYS A 2 -14.79 3.94 1.20
C LYS A 2 -13.80 3.01 1.92
N LEU A 3 -13.94 1.70 1.68
CA LEU A 3 -13.13 0.65 2.28
C LEU A 3 -12.39 -0.11 1.18
N TYR A 4 -11.14 -0.47 1.45
CA TYR A 4 -10.27 -1.20 0.55
C TYR A 4 -9.87 -2.53 1.16
N TYR A 5 -9.72 -3.56 0.32
CA TYR A 5 -9.55 -4.94 0.74
C TYR A 5 -8.25 -5.51 0.17
N ARG A 6 -7.92 -6.75 0.55
CA ARG A 6 -6.88 -7.51 -0.16
C ARG A 6 -7.16 -7.52 -1.67
N GLY A 7 -6.12 -7.46 -2.47
CA GLY A 7 -6.20 -7.39 -3.93
C GLY A 7 -6.40 -5.97 -4.46
N THR A 8 -6.75 -4.98 -3.63
CA THR A 8 -6.74 -3.57 -4.04
C THR A 8 -5.35 -3.21 -4.54
N ARG A 9 -5.29 -2.61 -5.74
CA ARG A 9 -4.07 -2.11 -6.34
C ARG A 9 -3.99 -0.62 -6.16
N VAL A 10 -2.78 -0.11 -5.99
CA VAL A 10 -2.51 1.32 -5.98
C VAL A 10 -1.37 1.59 -6.94
N LYS A 11 -1.50 2.67 -7.69
CA LYS A 11 -0.51 3.16 -8.63
C LYS A 11 -0.03 4.51 -8.15
N MET A 12 1.28 4.72 -8.16
CA MET A 12 1.90 5.94 -7.67
C MET A 12 3.29 6.14 -8.27
N THR A 13 3.73 7.39 -8.35
CA THR A 13 5.09 7.76 -8.73
C THR A 13 5.98 7.81 -7.49
N THR A 14 6.89 6.85 -7.38
CA THR A 14 7.89 6.74 -6.32
C THR A 14 9.23 7.32 -6.73
N SER A 15 10.02 7.79 -5.75
CA SER A 15 11.39 8.24 -5.97
C SER A 15 12.40 7.22 -5.45
N TYR A 16 13.21 6.66 -6.35
CA TYR A 16 14.30 5.74 -6.04
C TYR A 16 15.60 6.26 -6.65
N ASP A 17 16.64 6.46 -5.83
CA ASP A 17 17.95 6.99 -6.25
C ASP A 17 17.86 8.27 -7.10
N GLY A 18 16.92 9.16 -6.75
CA GLY A 18 16.68 10.42 -7.47
C GLY A 18 15.96 10.27 -8.81
N ARG A 19 15.47 9.06 -9.14
CA ARG A 19 14.63 8.80 -10.32
C ARG A 19 13.19 8.61 -9.91
N GLU A 20 12.31 9.20 -10.71
CA GLU A 20 10.87 9.01 -10.57
C GLU A 20 10.43 7.80 -11.40
N LEU A 21 9.77 6.86 -10.74
CA LEU A 21 9.27 5.65 -11.36
C LEU A 21 7.79 5.51 -11.02
N GLU A 22 6.98 5.34 -12.05
CA GLU A 22 5.59 4.98 -11.90
C GLU A 22 5.52 3.48 -11.58
N GLN A 23 4.95 3.14 -10.43
CA GLN A 23 4.89 1.77 -9.93
C GLN A 23 3.51 1.43 -9.42
N GLU A 24 3.21 0.13 -9.45
CA GLU A 24 1.98 -0.44 -8.91
C GLU A 24 2.30 -1.33 -7.72
N TYR A 25 1.42 -1.25 -6.73
CA TYR A 25 1.48 -2.01 -5.50
C TYR A 25 0.14 -2.69 -5.27
N MET A 26 0.15 -3.81 -4.55
CA MET A 26 -1.05 -4.54 -4.17
C MET A 26 -1.10 -4.73 -2.67
N LEU A 27 -2.30 -4.59 -2.10
CA LEU A 27 -2.58 -4.96 -0.71
C LEU A 27 -2.73 -6.49 -0.64
N CYS A 28 -1.79 -7.16 -0.01
CA CYS A 28 -1.82 -8.60 0.17
C CYS A 28 -2.14 -8.94 1.63
N VAL A 29 -2.74 -10.11 1.85
CA VAL A 29 -3.04 -10.59 3.21
C VAL A 29 -1.74 -10.70 4.01
N HIS A 30 -1.79 -10.26 5.26
CA HIS A 30 -0.80 -10.56 6.27
C HIS A 30 -1.44 -11.43 7.36
N TYR A 31 -0.72 -12.42 7.87
CA TYR A 31 -1.26 -13.38 8.84
C TYR A 31 -0.84 -13.11 10.28
N GLU A 32 0.12 -12.20 10.50
CA GLU A 32 0.52 -11.82 11.86
C GLU A 32 -0.42 -10.78 12.45
N THR A 33 -0.72 -10.94 13.75
CA THR A 33 -1.48 -9.97 14.55
C THR A 33 -0.84 -8.59 14.53
N GLY A 34 -1.68 -7.55 14.43
CA GLY A 34 -1.24 -6.15 14.41
C GLY A 34 -1.02 -5.56 13.02
N TYR A 35 -1.21 -6.35 11.96
CA TYR A 35 -1.13 -5.91 10.57
C TYR A 35 -2.36 -6.37 9.79
N ILE A 36 -2.91 -5.47 8.99
CA ILE A 36 -4.06 -5.74 8.11
C ILE A 36 -3.55 -6.30 6.77
N PHE A 37 -2.56 -5.62 6.17
CA PHE A 37 -2.02 -5.96 4.85
C PHE A 37 -0.50 -5.81 4.81
N GLN A 38 0.14 -6.61 3.96
CA GLN A 38 1.47 -6.31 3.43
C GLN A 38 1.32 -5.63 2.06
N ILE A 39 2.16 -4.64 1.78
CA ILE A 39 2.14 -3.87 0.55
C ILE A 39 3.25 -4.41 -0.36
N ILE A 40 2.87 -5.02 -1.48
CA ILE A 40 3.82 -5.67 -2.39
C ILE A 40 3.90 -4.88 -3.69
N CYS A 41 5.10 -4.53 -4.14
CA CYS A 41 5.32 -3.97 -5.46
C CYS A 41 5.05 -5.05 -6.51
N ILE A 42 4.22 -4.76 -7.52
CA ILE A 42 3.81 -5.73 -8.55
C ILE A 42 4.20 -5.31 -9.96
N SER A 43 4.95 -4.21 -10.13
CA SER A 43 5.40 -3.75 -11.44
C SER A 43 6.81 -3.15 -11.44
N GLY A 44 7.41 -3.13 -12.63
CA GLY A 44 8.74 -2.56 -12.85
C GLY A 44 9.88 -3.40 -12.27
N TYR A 45 11.02 -2.75 -12.07
CA TYR A 45 12.28 -3.40 -11.64
C TYR A 45 12.20 -3.99 -10.22
N TYR A 46 11.41 -3.38 -9.33
CA TYR A 46 11.26 -3.80 -7.94
C TYR A 46 10.04 -4.72 -7.73
N ALA A 47 9.45 -5.28 -8.79
CA ALA A 47 8.34 -6.21 -8.67
C ALA A 47 8.70 -7.43 -7.81
N GLY A 48 7.79 -7.80 -6.91
CA GLY A 48 7.99 -8.84 -5.90
C GLY A 48 8.54 -8.33 -4.56
N ASN A 49 9.04 -7.09 -4.50
CA ASN A 49 9.56 -6.53 -3.25
C ASN A 49 8.43 -6.14 -2.30
N LEU A 50 8.68 -6.38 -1.01
CA LEU A 50 7.88 -5.85 0.07
C LEU A 50 8.18 -4.35 0.24
N ALA A 51 7.14 -3.52 0.09
CA ALA A 51 7.22 -2.08 0.27
C ALA A 51 6.86 -1.64 1.70
N GLY A 52 6.17 -2.50 2.46
CA GLY A 52 5.84 -2.24 3.86
C GLY A 52 4.55 -2.92 4.29
N TYR A 53 3.97 -2.42 5.38
CA TYR A 53 2.76 -3.00 5.99
C TYR A 53 1.75 -1.93 6.38
N ILE A 54 0.47 -2.29 6.36
CA ILE A 54 -0.62 -1.49 6.91
C ILE A 54 -0.91 -2.02 8.30
N LYS A 55 -0.65 -1.21 9.33
CA LYS A 55 -0.91 -1.59 10.72
C LYS A 55 -2.40 -1.62 11.02
N ASP A 56 -2.76 -2.52 11.93
CA ASP A 56 -4.10 -2.52 12.51
C ASP A 56 -4.21 -1.47 13.61
N GLU A 57 -5.19 -0.58 13.52
CA GLU A 57 -5.44 0.43 14.57
C GLU A 57 -6.39 -0.08 15.67
N ASN A 58 -7.14 -1.15 15.39
CA ASN A 58 -8.01 -1.81 16.37
C ASN A 58 -7.71 -3.30 16.29
N ILE A 59 -7.07 -3.87 17.33
CA ILE A 59 -6.34 -5.15 17.38
C ILE A 59 -7.14 -6.42 16.94
N GLU A 60 -8.34 -6.32 16.36
CA GLU A 60 -9.19 -7.43 15.94
C GLU A 60 -9.51 -7.46 14.43
N GLY A 61 -8.81 -8.36 13.71
CA GLY A 61 -9.40 -9.14 12.61
C GLY A 61 -9.96 -8.36 11.41
N HIS A 62 -9.43 -7.17 11.11
CA HIS A 62 -9.91 -6.40 9.98
C HIS A 62 -9.46 -6.99 8.63
N ASN A 63 -10.42 -7.22 7.73
CA ASN A 63 -10.18 -7.62 6.34
C ASN A 63 -10.16 -6.42 5.38
N ALA A 64 -10.24 -5.19 5.91
CA ALA A 64 -10.39 -3.97 5.14
C ALA A 64 -9.74 -2.77 5.83
N VAL A 65 -9.40 -1.75 5.05
CA VAL A 65 -8.84 -0.48 5.52
C VAL A 65 -9.63 0.71 4.96
N SER A 66 -9.83 1.75 5.78
CA SER A 66 -10.43 3.00 5.30
C SER A 66 -9.47 3.75 4.38
N GLU A 67 -9.98 4.53 3.45
CA GLU A 67 -9.15 5.36 2.55
C GLU A 67 -8.15 6.24 3.29
N ALA A 68 -8.60 6.92 4.35
CA ALA A 68 -7.73 7.79 5.15
C ALA A 68 -6.59 7.00 5.81
N HIS A 69 -6.88 5.80 6.34
CA HIS A 69 -5.86 4.95 6.96
C HIS A 69 -4.91 4.35 5.92
N LEU A 70 -5.43 3.96 4.75
CA LEU A 70 -4.62 3.49 3.63
C LEU A 70 -3.61 4.55 3.20
N ILE A 71 -4.07 5.78 2.94
CA ILE A 71 -3.20 6.89 2.52
C ILE A 71 -2.15 7.19 3.58
N LYS A 72 -2.54 7.21 4.86
CA LYS A 72 -1.62 7.41 5.99
C LYS A 72 -0.51 6.35 6.00
N GLU A 73 -0.86 5.07 5.90
CA GLU A 73 0.12 3.98 5.95
C GLU A 73 0.94 3.91 4.66
N LEU A 74 0.40 4.24 3.49
CA LEU A 74 1.20 4.38 2.25
C LEU A 74 2.29 5.44 2.43
N LYS A 75 1.96 6.63 2.93
CA LYS A 75 2.93 7.72 3.17
C LYS A 75 4.01 7.34 4.17
N ARG A 76 3.67 6.47 5.12
CA ARG A 76 4.61 5.96 6.13
C ARG A 76 5.61 4.98 5.54
N ASN A 77 5.19 4.13 4.60
CA ASN A 77 5.98 3.03 4.09
C ASN A 77 6.72 3.39 2.78
N ILE A 78 6.15 4.27 1.96
CA ILE A 78 6.62 4.53 0.59
C ILE A 78 6.81 6.04 0.42
N SER A 79 7.94 6.44 -0.16
CA SER A 79 8.15 7.82 -0.61
C SER A 79 7.58 7.99 -2.02
N PHE A 80 6.46 8.68 -2.14
CA PHE A 80 5.77 8.92 -3.41
C PHE A 80 5.19 10.32 -3.50
N LYS A 81 4.86 10.74 -4.74
CA LYS A 81 4.16 11.99 -5.01
C LYS A 81 2.66 11.83 -4.74
N GLU A 82 2.12 12.57 -3.77
CA GLU A 82 0.74 12.37 -3.31
C GLU A 82 -0.31 12.57 -4.41
N ASP A 83 -0.10 13.54 -5.30
CA ASP A 83 -0.95 13.85 -6.45
C ASP A 83 -0.91 12.77 -7.55
N SER A 84 0.06 11.86 -7.50
CA SER A 84 0.14 10.71 -8.42
C SER A 84 -0.62 9.47 -7.94
N LEU A 85 -1.12 9.47 -6.69
CA LEU A 85 -1.79 8.30 -6.11
C LEU A 85 -3.11 8.02 -6.84
N GLN A 86 -3.21 6.81 -7.38
CA GLN A 86 -4.42 6.29 -8.01
C GLN A 86 -4.74 4.93 -7.39
N ILE A 87 -5.96 4.76 -6.91
CA ILE A 87 -6.44 3.46 -6.41
C ILE A 87 -7.16 2.75 -7.56
N ILE A 88 -6.68 1.57 -7.91
CA ILE A 88 -7.15 0.75 -9.02
C ILE A 88 -7.94 -0.42 -8.41
N GLU A 89 -9.24 -0.46 -8.69
CA GLU A 89 -10.17 -1.51 -8.28
C GLU A 89 -10.28 -2.62 -9.32
#